data_AF-A0A5T9TW85-F1
#
_entry.id   AF-A0A5T9TW85-F1
#
_cell.length_a   1.000
_cell.length_b   1.000
_cell.length_c   1.000
_cell.angle_alpha   90.00
_cell.angle_beta   90.00
_cell.angle_gamma   90.00
#
_symmetry.space_group_name_H-M   'P 1'
#
loop_
_entity.id
_entity.type
_entity.pdbx_description
1 polymer ?
#
loop_
_entity_poly.entity_id
_entity_poly.type
_entity_poly.pdbx_seq_one_letter_code
_entity_poly.pdbx_strand_id
1 'polypeptide(L)'
;MKLDLKSSPRHIKRLQNIAKVISGLGDVRVVIDDNTKGPYFDPVNKVCVLPNGDYSDDDFVSLIEGFTCHEAGHGRYTDSEVYSDAFNSVLKSSEGFTRFDDGMNAEFESLAEKRKAYSRAKRLTGLINLFDDVQMEEKVGNDYPDAKRRLAATYALMVKAGRMTPDISSRPENPVLFIEWYLLNSLRVKVLQQAGHKETLDPFFDYAQKILSPVISDVEEIFHDALGCENTQGCESLARKTLALLERLRDEAREQQQQTEQEEQEAYDESETETETDTESEDKSLESTDSREDDSEDDSEGQADTSDNSDLAQEGCSEPSELAEDNEGNN
;
A
#
# COMPACT_ATOMS: atom_id res chain seq x y z
N MET A 1 29.09 20.29 10.49
CA MET A 1 29.29 19.20 11.47
C MET A 1 28.00 18.43 11.48
N LYS A 2 28.02 17.16 11.08
CA LYS A 2 26.83 16.29 11.08
C LYS A 2 26.26 16.21 12.49
N LEU A 3 24.98 16.48 12.66
CA LEU A 3 24.31 16.48 13.96
C LEU A 3 23.39 15.27 14.04
N ASP A 4 23.88 14.18 14.62
CA ASP A 4 23.10 12.96 14.79
C ASP A 4 21.92 13.18 15.75
N LEU A 5 20.69 12.95 15.27
CA LEU A 5 19.46 13.21 16.03
C LEU A 5 19.37 12.32 17.27
N LYS A 6 19.70 11.03 17.15
CA LYS A 6 19.61 10.06 18.25
C LYS A 6 20.46 10.45 19.46
N SER A 7 21.61 11.09 19.23
CA SER A 7 22.49 11.59 20.29
C SER A 7 22.17 13.02 20.76
N SER A 8 21.04 13.61 20.34
CA SER A 8 20.69 15.01 20.63
C SER A 8 19.44 15.19 21.51
N PRO A 9 19.59 15.20 22.85
CA PRO A 9 18.47 15.37 23.77
C PRO A 9 17.65 16.64 23.55
N ARG A 10 18.30 17.73 23.11
CA ARG A 10 17.64 19.01 22.84
C ARG A 10 16.66 18.91 21.67
N HIS A 11 17.07 18.26 20.57
CA HIS A 11 16.23 18.14 19.38
C HIS A 11 15.14 17.09 19.57
N ILE A 12 15.45 15.96 20.23
CA ILE A 12 14.42 14.99 20.65
C ILE A 12 13.37 15.66 21.54
N LYS A 13 13.78 16.52 22.49
CA LYS A 13 12.85 17.25 23.34
C LYS A 13 11.96 18.21 22.54
N ARG A 14 12.50 18.84 21.50
CA ARG A 14 11.74 19.69 20.58
C ARG A 14 10.67 18.88 19.83
N LEU A 15 11.04 17.73 19.25
CA LEU A 15 10.10 16.83 18.58
C LEU A 15 9.01 16.36 19.56
N GLN A 16 9.39 15.98 20.78
CA GLN A 16 8.42 15.59 21.81
C GLN A 16 7.45 16.73 22.18
N ASN A 17 7.91 17.98 22.21
CA ASN A 17 7.03 19.11 22.46
C ASN A 17 6.04 19.33 21.30
N ILE A 18 6.48 19.14 20.05
CA ILE A 18 5.58 19.16 18.88
C ILE A 18 4.55 18.04 19.02
N ALA A 19 4.99 16.80 19.23
CA ALA A 19 4.11 15.65 19.37
C ALA A 19 3.05 15.83 20.47
N LYS A 20 3.42 16.40 21.63
CA LYS A 20 2.49 16.71 22.73
C LYS A 20 1.40 17.69 22.31
N VAL A 21 1.78 18.74 21.59
CA VAL A 21 0.83 19.76 21.12
C VAL A 21 -0.11 19.18 20.07
N ILE A 22 0.42 18.45 19.09
CA ILE A 22 -0.37 17.91 17.98
C ILE A 22 -1.30 16.78 18.45
N SER A 23 -0.79 15.80 19.21
CA SER A 23 -1.63 14.71 19.75
C SER A 23 -2.60 15.19 20.83
N GLY A 24 -2.23 16.21 21.62
CA GLY A 24 -2.99 16.61 22.81
C GLY A 24 -2.79 15.67 24.00
N LEU A 25 -1.89 14.70 23.88
CA LEU A 25 -1.56 13.75 24.93
C LEU A 25 -0.40 14.28 25.77
N GLY A 26 -0.62 14.47 27.07
CA GLY A 26 0.40 15.01 27.98
C GLY A 26 1.61 14.09 28.18
N ASP A 27 1.42 12.79 27.99
CA ASP A 27 2.36 11.71 28.23
C ASP A 27 3.01 11.13 26.96
N VAL A 28 2.73 11.65 25.77
CA VAL A 28 3.35 11.17 24.53
C VAL A 28 4.88 11.28 24.57
N ARG A 29 5.54 10.24 24.07
CA ARG A 29 7.01 10.13 23.96
C ARG A 29 7.42 10.11 22.50
N VAL A 30 8.64 10.58 22.24
CA VAL A 30 9.30 10.43 20.94
C VAL A 30 10.50 9.52 21.14
N VAL A 31 10.61 8.48 20.32
CA VAL A 31 11.71 7.52 20.31
C VAL A 31 12.38 7.57 18.94
N ILE A 32 13.71 7.65 18.94
CA ILE A 32 14.50 7.59 17.71
C ILE A 32 15.03 6.16 17.57
N ASP A 33 14.60 5.48 16.51
CA ASP A 33 14.99 4.09 16.22
C ASP A 33 15.72 4.02 14.88
N ASP A 34 16.89 3.38 14.88
CA ASP A 34 17.70 3.20 13.66
C ASP A 34 17.14 2.08 12.77
N ASN A 35 16.30 1.20 13.33
CA ASN A 35 15.76 0.02 12.65
C ASN A 35 14.32 0.23 12.16
N THR A 36 13.72 1.39 12.40
CA THR A 36 12.34 1.65 11.95
C THR A 36 12.30 1.69 10.42
N LYS A 37 11.34 0.98 9.81
CA LYS A 37 11.15 0.97 8.34
C LYS A 37 10.51 2.27 7.82
N GLY A 38 9.82 2.98 8.69
CA GLY A 38 9.26 4.32 8.52
C GLY A 38 8.77 4.84 9.89
N PRO A 39 8.48 6.13 10.06
CA PRO A 39 7.82 6.60 11.27
C PRO A 39 6.47 5.93 11.53
N TYR A 40 6.05 5.88 12.79
CA TYR A 40 4.70 5.44 13.16
C TYR A 40 4.31 5.97 14.54
N PHE A 41 3.01 5.96 14.81
CA PHE A 41 2.45 6.18 16.13
C PHE A 41 1.96 4.88 16.75
N ASP A 42 2.45 4.56 17.94
CA ASP A 42 1.91 3.49 18.79
C ASP A 42 0.84 4.09 19.71
N PRO A 43 -0.45 3.81 19.47
CA PRO A 43 -1.54 4.37 20.26
C PRO A 43 -1.63 3.78 21.67
N VAL A 44 -1.18 2.53 21.87
CA VAL A 44 -1.24 1.83 23.16
C VAL A 44 -0.22 2.43 24.13
N ASN A 45 1.03 2.54 23.67
CA ASN A 45 2.13 3.06 24.48
C ASN A 45 2.32 4.59 24.37
N LYS A 46 1.55 5.24 23.49
CA LYS A 46 1.58 6.67 23.17
C LYS A 46 2.99 7.12 22.79
N VAL A 47 3.56 6.42 21.80
CA VAL A 47 4.92 6.68 21.34
C VAL A 47 4.91 7.02 19.86
N CYS A 48 5.52 8.14 19.51
CA CYS A 48 5.91 8.45 18.15
C CYS A 48 7.32 7.91 17.92
N VAL A 49 7.45 6.92 17.04
CA VAL A 49 8.72 6.33 16.64
C VAL A 49 9.17 6.98 15.35
N LEU A 50 10.39 7.49 15.34
CA LEU A 50 10.95 8.27 14.24
C LEU A 50 12.32 7.73 13.83
N PRO A 51 12.71 7.86 12.55
CA PRO A 51 14.00 7.43 12.07
C PRO A 51 15.11 8.36 12.56
N ASN A 52 16.32 7.82 12.68
CA ASN A 52 17.51 8.63 12.93
C ASN A 52 18.03 9.31 11.65
N GLY A 53 18.78 10.40 11.80
CA GLY A 53 19.40 11.10 10.68
C GLY A 53 20.18 12.35 11.06
N ASP A 54 20.58 13.11 10.05
CA ASP A 54 21.40 14.32 10.20
C ASP A 54 20.53 15.57 10.44
N TYR A 55 20.40 15.99 11.69
CA TYR A 55 19.67 17.19 12.07
C TYR A 55 20.38 18.51 11.71
N SER A 56 21.53 18.46 11.04
CA SER A 56 22.12 19.64 10.39
C SER A 56 21.71 19.80 8.92
N ASP A 57 21.01 18.81 8.36
CA ASP A 57 20.42 18.86 7.03
C ASP A 57 18.99 19.42 7.10
N ASP A 58 18.76 20.53 6.42
CA ASP A 58 17.47 21.23 6.41
C ASP A 58 16.33 20.36 5.82
N ASP A 59 16.64 19.49 4.86
CA ASP A 59 15.66 18.57 4.27
C ASP A 59 15.28 17.50 5.31
N PHE A 60 16.25 16.93 6.02
CA PHE A 60 15.97 15.97 7.11
C PHE A 60 15.20 16.61 8.27
N VAL A 61 15.56 17.84 8.67
CA VAL A 61 14.83 18.57 9.73
C VAL A 61 13.37 18.82 9.31
N SER A 62 13.15 19.16 8.04
CA SER A 62 11.80 19.36 7.49
C SER A 62 11.01 18.05 7.51
N LEU A 63 11.61 16.95 7.02
CA LEU A 63 11.01 15.61 7.04
C LEU A 63 10.61 15.19 8.45
N ILE A 64 11.57 15.18 9.39
CA ILE A 64 11.36 14.63 10.74
C ILE A 64 10.34 15.44 11.55
N GLU A 65 10.29 16.76 11.35
CA GLU A 65 9.27 17.60 11.99
C GLU A 65 7.88 17.39 11.39
N GLY A 66 7.77 17.19 10.07
CA GLY A 66 6.49 16.86 9.44
C GLY A 66 6.01 15.47 9.80
N PHE A 67 6.88 14.46 9.81
CA PHE A 67 6.57 13.12 10.34
C PHE A 67 6.10 13.20 11.79
N THR A 68 6.77 13.99 12.64
CA THR A 68 6.29 14.21 14.02
C THR A 68 4.87 14.79 14.06
N CYS A 69 4.50 15.67 13.12
CA CYS A 69 3.14 16.21 13.05
C CYS A 69 2.14 15.17 12.54
N HIS A 70 2.51 14.38 11.54
CA HIS A 70 1.70 13.30 10.97
C HIS A 70 1.42 12.23 12.03
N GLU A 71 2.46 11.64 12.60
CA GLU A 71 2.33 10.56 13.59
C GLU A 71 1.57 11.00 14.85
N ALA A 72 1.90 12.18 15.37
CA ALA A 72 1.18 12.69 16.54
C ALA A 72 -0.28 13.03 16.22
N GLY A 73 -0.60 13.30 14.95
CA GLY A 73 -1.97 13.54 14.49
C GLY A 73 -2.84 12.29 14.61
N HIS A 74 -2.30 11.10 14.32
CA HIS A 74 -3.01 9.83 14.57
C HIS A 74 -3.42 9.69 16.03
N GLY A 75 -2.55 10.07 16.97
CA GLY A 75 -2.86 10.04 18.40
C GLY A 75 -4.04 10.92 18.84
N ARG A 76 -4.58 11.76 17.95
CA ARG A 76 -5.75 12.60 18.20
C ARG A 76 -6.95 12.31 17.31
N TYR A 77 -6.74 12.16 16.01
CA TYR A 77 -7.83 12.16 15.02
C TYR A 77 -8.06 10.81 14.35
N THR A 78 -7.27 9.79 14.72
CA THR A 78 -7.41 8.42 14.25
C THR A 78 -7.95 7.53 15.37
N ASP A 79 -8.92 6.69 15.02
CA ASP A 79 -9.45 5.64 15.90
C ASP A 79 -8.83 4.28 15.55
N SER A 80 -7.90 3.80 16.39
CA SER A 80 -7.22 2.52 16.17
C SER A 80 -8.14 1.30 16.30
N GLU A 81 -9.26 1.41 17.03
CA GLU A 81 -10.19 0.29 17.16
C GLU A 81 -10.85 -0.02 15.81
N VAL A 82 -11.18 1.01 15.03
CA VAL A 82 -11.74 0.87 13.68
C VAL A 82 -10.83 0.05 12.76
N TYR A 83 -9.51 0.27 12.81
CA TYR A 83 -8.54 -0.52 12.03
C TYR A 83 -8.56 -1.99 12.46
N SER A 84 -8.49 -2.24 13.77
CA SER A 84 -8.46 -3.59 14.32
C SER A 84 -9.76 -4.35 14.03
N ASP A 85 -10.90 -3.69 14.12
CA ASP A 85 -12.22 -4.24 13.84
C ASP A 85 -12.38 -4.52 12.34
N ALA A 86 -11.94 -3.61 11.47
CA ALA A 86 -11.99 -3.80 10.03
C ALA A 86 -11.13 -5.00 9.60
N PHE A 87 -9.90 -5.10 10.11
CA PHE A 87 -8.99 -6.21 9.84
C PHE A 87 -9.60 -7.54 10.30
N ASN A 88 -10.02 -7.62 11.56
CA ASN A 88 -10.61 -8.82 12.13
C ASN A 88 -11.93 -9.21 11.46
N SER A 89 -12.74 -8.23 11.04
CA SER A 89 -13.97 -8.47 10.29
C SER A 89 -13.69 -9.12 8.95
N VAL A 90 -12.64 -8.71 8.23
CA VAL A 90 -12.26 -9.36 6.97
C VAL A 90 -11.87 -10.81 7.23
N LEU A 91 -11.02 -11.07 8.23
CA LEU A 91 -10.62 -12.44 8.60
C LEU A 91 -11.83 -13.33 8.94
N LYS A 92 -12.72 -12.87 9.82
CA LYS A 92 -13.94 -13.61 10.23
C LYS A 92 -14.87 -13.95 9.08
N SER A 93 -14.93 -13.09 8.07
CA SER A 93 -15.79 -13.25 6.89
C SER A 93 -15.15 -14.03 5.75
N SER A 94 -13.86 -14.36 5.87
CA SER A 94 -13.12 -15.03 4.80
C SER A 94 -13.39 -16.53 4.80
N GLU A 95 -13.34 -17.12 3.60
CA GLU A 95 -13.43 -18.56 3.40
C GLU A 95 -12.34 -19.30 4.21
N GLY A 96 -12.69 -20.47 4.73
CA GLY A 96 -11.82 -21.29 5.57
C GLY A 96 -11.57 -20.76 6.97
N PHE A 97 -12.10 -19.60 7.39
CA PHE A 97 -11.93 -19.12 8.76
C PHE A 97 -12.59 -20.05 9.78
N THR A 98 -11.86 -20.43 10.83
CA THR A 98 -12.38 -21.34 11.87
C THR A 98 -12.64 -20.61 13.18
N ARG A 99 -11.63 -19.93 13.75
CA ARG A 99 -11.71 -19.17 15.00
C ARG A 99 -10.50 -18.25 15.18
N PHE A 100 -10.53 -17.44 16.24
CA PHE A 100 -9.30 -16.90 16.83
C PHE A 100 -8.82 -17.82 17.94
N ASP A 101 -7.50 -17.99 18.05
CA ASP A 101 -6.88 -18.62 19.20
C ASP A 101 -6.83 -17.66 20.42
N ASP A 102 -6.30 -18.14 21.54
CA ASP A 102 -6.18 -17.34 22.78
C ASP A 102 -5.23 -16.14 22.64
N GLY A 103 -4.36 -16.15 21.62
CA GLY A 103 -3.45 -15.06 21.25
C GLY A 103 -4.02 -14.08 20.23
N MET A 104 -5.32 -14.20 19.88
CA MET A 104 -5.98 -13.42 18.84
C MET A 104 -5.40 -13.64 17.43
N ASN A 105 -4.75 -14.78 17.18
CA ASN A 105 -4.37 -15.19 15.83
C ASN A 105 -5.54 -15.91 15.17
N ALA A 106 -5.83 -15.57 13.91
CA ALA A 106 -6.88 -16.25 13.16
C ALA A 106 -6.37 -17.62 12.64
N GLU A 107 -7.15 -18.66 12.94
CA GLU A 107 -7.00 -20.01 12.42
C GLU A 107 -7.86 -20.18 11.14
N PHE A 108 -7.32 -20.93 10.18
CA PHE A 108 -7.98 -21.25 8.91
C PHE A 108 -7.82 -22.74 8.58
N GLU A 109 -8.72 -23.26 7.73
CA GLU A 109 -8.69 -24.64 7.24
C GLU A 109 -7.42 -24.96 6.43
N SER A 110 -6.91 -23.98 5.68
CA SER A 110 -5.65 -24.09 4.95
C SER A 110 -4.76 -22.85 5.07
N LEU A 111 -3.46 -23.04 4.85
CA LEU A 111 -2.49 -21.94 4.77
C LEU A 111 -2.76 -21.01 3.58
N ALA A 112 -3.30 -21.54 2.48
CA ALA A 112 -3.63 -20.76 1.29
C ALA A 112 -4.77 -19.76 1.58
N GLU A 113 -5.83 -20.21 2.23
CA GLU A 113 -6.94 -19.35 2.65
C GLU A 113 -6.48 -18.32 3.68
N LYS A 114 -5.67 -18.72 4.66
CA LYS A 114 -5.06 -17.79 5.62
C LYS A 114 -4.31 -16.67 4.89
N ARG A 115 -3.42 -17.01 3.95
CA ARG A 115 -2.64 -16.01 3.20
C ARG A 115 -3.54 -15.07 2.41
N LYS A 116 -4.57 -15.59 1.73
CA LYS A 116 -5.54 -14.79 0.97
C LYS A 116 -6.31 -13.83 1.88
N ALA A 117 -6.82 -14.32 3.02
CA ALA A 117 -7.58 -13.53 3.97
C ALA A 117 -6.73 -12.40 4.59
N TYR A 118 -5.50 -12.70 5.02
CA TYR A 118 -4.58 -11.69 5.57
C TYR A 118 -4.14 -10.67 4.53
N SER A 119 -3.87 -11.07 3.29
CA SER A 119 -3.55 -10.13 2.20
C SER A 119 -4.71 -9.16 1.95
N ARG A 120 -5.94 -9.68 1.90
CA ARG A 120 -7.15 -8.86 1.76
C ARG A 120 -7.36 -7.92 2.94
N ALA A 121 -7.17 -8.41 4.17
CA ALA A 121 -7.31 -7.61 5.39
C ALA A 121 -6.26 -6.48 5.44
N LYS A 122 -5.00 -6.78 5.11
CA LYS A 122 -3.90 -5.79 5.01
C LYS A 122 -4.21 -4.72 3.96
N ARG A 123 -4.73 -5.11 2.78
CA ARG A 123 -5.13 -4.15 1.75
C ARG A 123 -6.28 -3.26 2.21
N LEU A 124 -7.29 -3.81 2.88
CA LEU A 124 -8.36 -2.99 3.45
C LEU A 124 -7.79 -1.94 4.41
N THR A 125 -6.95 -2.35 5.38
CA THR A 125 -6.36 -1.40 6.34
C THR A 125 -5.45 -0.37 5.68
N GLY A 126 -4.72 -0.74 4.62
CA GLY A 126 -3.94 0.22 3.83
C GLY A 126 -4.82 1.27 3.14
N LEU A 127 -5.99 0.87 2.63
CA LEU A 127 -6.98 1.80 2.09
C LEU A 127 -7.61 2.68 3.18
N ILE A 128 -7.84 2.17 4.38
CA ILE A 128 -8.27 3.00 5.52
C ILE A 128 -7.21 4.08 5.77
N ASN A 129 -5.93 3.69 5.86
CA ASN A 129 -4.81 4.61 6.09
C ASN A 129 -4.75 5.72 5.04
N LEU A 130 -4.88 5.36 3.76
CA LEU A 130 -4.89 6.33 2.66
C LEU A 130 -5.90 7.46 2.87
N PHE A 131 -7.13 7.15 3.27
CA PHE A 131 -8.17 8.15 3.49
C PHE A 131 -8.07 8.81 4.88
N ASP A 132 -7.70 8.04 5.90
CA ASP A 132 -7.58 8.53 7.28
C ASP A 132 -6.43 9.52 7.42
N ASP A 133 -5.31 9.32 6.72
CA ASP A 133 -4.22 10.29 6.62
C ASP A 133 -4.71 11.64 6.10
N VAL A 134 -5.53 11.62 5.06
CA VAL A 134 -6.05 12.85 4.45
C VAL A 134 -6.98 13.57 5.43
N GLN A 135 -7.96 12.90 6.03
CA GLN A 135 -8.86 13.57 6.99
C GLN A 135 -8.11 14.03 8.25
N MET A 136 -7.15 13.24 8.72
CA MET A 136 -6.33 13.55 9.89
C MET A 136 -5.43 14.75 9.62
N GLU A 137 -4.69 14.76 8.51
CA GLU A 137 -3.80 15.87 8.16
C GLU A 137 -4.58 17.16 7.89
N GLU A 138 -5.79 17.08 7.34
CA GLU A 138 -6.66 18.23 7.18
C GLU A 138 -7.02 18.84 8.55
N LYS A 139 -7.46 18.02 9.50
CA LYS A 139 -7.79 18.47 10.87
C LYS A 139 -6.58 19.02 11.61
N VAL A 140 -5.44 18.32 11.55
CA VAL A 140 -4.16 18.80 12.09
C VAL A 140 -3.81 20.15 11.48
N GLY A 141 -3.92 20.31 10.17
CA GLY A 141 -3.58 21.54 9.47
C GLY A 141 -4.52 22.70 9.78
N ASN A 142 -5.80 22.42 10.04
CA ASN A 142 -6.80 23.41 10.45
C ASN A 142 -6.57 23.90 11.88
N ASP A 143 -6.25 23.00 12.80
CA ASP A 143 -5.99 23.34 14.20
C ASP A 143 -4.60 23.95 14.40
N TYR A 144 -3.63 23.58 13.55
CA TYR A 144 -2.23 23.94 13.66
C TYR A 144 -1.65 24.41 12.32
N PRO A 145 -1.71 25.73 12.02
CA PRO A 145 -1.21 26.27 10.75
C PRO A 145 0.27 25.98 10.46
N ASP A 146 1.11 25.90 11.51
CA ASP A 146 2.51 25.50 11.36
C ASP A 146 2.69 24.03 11.02
N ALA A 147 1.81 23.15 11.53
CA ALA A 147 1.79 21.74 11.14
C ALA A 147 1.38 21.60 9.67
N LYS A 148 0.37 22.36 9.21
CA LYS A 148 -0.03 22.38 7.79
C LYS A 148 1.17 22.66 6.86
N ARG A 149 1.99 23.66 7.21
CA ARG A 149 3.21 23.99 6.43
C ARG A 149 4.26 22.87 6.46
N ARG A 150 4.47 22.23 7.62
CA ARG A 150 5.42 21.12 7.76
C ARG A 150 4.98 19.88 6.97
N LEU A 151 3.72 19.49 7.08
CA LEU A 151 3.14 18.38 6.33
C LEU A 151 3.28 18.59 4.82
N ALA A 152 2.96 19.78 4.32
CA ALA A 152 3.15 20.13 2.92
C ALA A 152 4.62 20.06 2.46
N ALA A 153 5.57 20.49 3.32
CA ALA A 153 7.00 20.41 3.03
C ALA A 153 7.49 18.96 3.00
N THR A 154 7.09 18.13 3.96
CA THR A 154 7.41 16.69 3.99
C THR A 154 6.87 15.99 2.76
N TYR A 155 5.61 16.23 2.38
CA TYR A 155 5.04 15.66 1.16
C TYR A 155 5.86 16.04 -0.09
N ALA A 156 6.23 17.32 -0.24
CA ALA A 156 7.05 17.76 -1.38
C ALA A 156 8.42 17.07 -1.43
N LEU A 157 9.09 16.90 -0.28
CA LEU A 157 10.36 16.17 -0.18
C LEU A 157 10.20 14.68 -0.51
N MET A 158 9.15 14.04 -0.02
CA MET A 158 8.85 12.63 -0.29
C MET A 158 8.55 12.38 -1.78
N VAL A 159 7.76 13.26 -2.41
CA VAL A 159 7.50 13.21 -3.85
C VAL A 159 8.82 13.38 -4.64
N LYS A 160 9.63 14.38 -4.30
CA LYS A 160 10.92 14.65 -4.96
C LYS A 160 11.87 13.45 -4.84
N ALA A 161 11.81 12.72 -3.73
CA ALA A 161 12.60 11.52 -3.48
C ALA A 161 12.05 10.26 -4.17
N GLY A 162 10.96 10.36 -4.95
CA GLY A 162 10.34 9.22 -5.61
C GLY A 162 9.64 8.25 -4.66
N ARG A 163 9.23 8.71 -3.47
CA ARG A 163 8.58 7.89 -2.43
C ARG A 163 7.05 7.96 -2.47
N MET A 164 6.49 8.83 -3.30
CA MET A 164 5.05 9.08 -3.38
C MET A 164 4.43 8.76 -4.75
N THR A 165 5.21 8.28 -5.71
CA THR A 165 4.73 7.95 -7.05
C THR A 165 5.48 6.72 -7.55
N PRO A 166 4.84 5.83 -8.32
CA PRO A 166 5.55 4.74 -8.98
C PRO A 166 6.49 5.30 -10.07
N ASP A 167 7.45 4.49 -10.51
CA ASP A 167 8.21 4.79 -11.72
C ASP A 167 7.28 4.69 -12.94
N ILE A 168 7.16 5.79 -13.68
CA ILE A 168 6.31 5.90 -14.88
C ILE A 168 7.11 5.75 -16.19
N SER A 169 8.41 5.46 -16.10
CA SER A 169 9.26 5.22 -17.28
C SER A 169 8.93 3.90 -17.99
N SER A 170 8.22 3.00 -17.30
CA SER A 170 7.71 1.73 -17.82
C SER A 170 6.23 1.55 -17.47
N ARG A 171 5.58 0.56 -18.07
CA ARG A 171 4.18 0.25 -17.77
C ARG A 171 4.06 -0.16 -16.30
N PRO A 172 3.02 0.27 -15.55
CA PRO A 172 2.84 -0.12 -14.17
C PRO A 172 2.76 -1.64 -14.05
N GLU A 173 3.66 -2.24 -13.28
CA GLU A 173 3.64 -3.67 -12.99
C GLU A 173 2.43 -4.05 -12.13
N ASN A 174 1.97 -3.14 -11.28
CA ASN A 174 0.83 -3.34 -10.39
C ASN A 174 -0.25 -2.23 -10.58
N PRO A 175 -1.32 -2.50 -11.36
CA PRO A 175 -2.39 -1.54 -11.61
C PRO A 175 -3.15 -1.09 -10.36
N VAL A 176 -3.32 -1.97 -9.36
CA VAL A 176 -4.00 -1.65 -8.11
C VAL A 176 -3.21 -0.60 -7.34
N LEU A 177 -1.91 -0.85 -7.15
CA LEU A 177 -1.00 0.08 -6.49
C LEU A 177 -0.96 1.43 -7.23
N PHE A 178 -1.04 1.43 -8.56
CA PHE A 178 -1.08 2.65 -9.36
C PHE A 178 -2.35 3.50 -9.10
N ILE A 179 -3.53 2.85 -8.99
CA ILE A 179 -4.79 3.53 -8.64
C ILE A 179 -4.70 4.13 -7.23
N GLU A 180 -4.17 3.38 -6.27
CA GLU A 180 -3.98 3.84 -4.89
C GLU A 180 -3.03 5.06 -4.83
N TRP A 181 -1.91 5.04 -5.56
CA TRP A 181 -1.04 6.22 -5.70
C TRP A 181 -1.75 7.41 -6.33
N TYR A 182 -2.56 7.19 -7.36
CA TYR A 182 -3.32 8.26 -8.01
C TYR A 182 -4.32 8.90 -7.05
N LEU A 183 -5.07 8.09 -6.30
CA LEU A 183 -6.01 8.55 -5.28
C LEU A 183 -5.30 9.37 -4.20
N LEU A 184 -4.24 8.82 -3.60
CA LEU A 184 -3.48 9.47 -2.53
C LEU A 184 -2.95 10.84 -2.97
N ASN A 185 -2.26 10.93 -4.11
CA ASN A 185 -1.69 12.19 -4.58
C ASN A 185 -2.78 13.18 -5.01
N SER A 186 -3.87 12.71 -5.62
CA SER A 186 -4.99 13.58 -5.99
C SER A 186 -5.63 14.20 -4.74
N LEU A 187 -5.83 13.43 -3.68
CA LEU A 187 -6.39 13.91 -2.41
C LEU A 187 -5.45 14.90 -1.72
N ARG A 188 -4.15 14.60 -1.65
CA ARG A 188 -3.17 15.53 -1.07
C ARG A 188 -3.12 16.88 -1.81
N VAL A 189 -3.15 16.87 -3.14
CA VAL A 189 -3.13 18.12 -3.94
C VAL A 189 -4.45 18.88 -3.84
N LYS A 190 -5.58 18.20 -4.03
CA LYS A 190 -6.89 18.84 -4.17
C LYS A 190 -7.55 19.17 -2.82
N VAL A 191 -7.39 18.31 -1.80
CA VAL A 191 -7.98 18.48 -0.46
C VAL A 191 -7.03 19.23 0.47
N LEU A 192 -5.82 18.68 0.66
CA LEU A 192 -4.86 19.25 1.61
C LEU A 192 -4.14 20.50 1.08
N GLN A 193 -4.29 20.80 -0.21
CA GLN A 193 -3.61 21.90 -0.90
C GLN A 193 -2.09 21.78 -0.82
N GLN A 194 -1.58 20.54 -0.78
CA GLN A 194 -0.16 20.25 -0.74
C GLN A 194 0.34 20.16 -2.19
N ALA A 195 1.10 21.17 -2.64
CA ALA A 195 1.54 21.26 -4.04
C ALA A 195 2.53 20.15 -4.47
N GLY A 196 3.19 19.49 -3.52
CA GLY A 196 4.20 18.46 -3.78
C GLY A 196 5.41 18.99 -4.58
N HIS A 197 6.05 18.09 -5.34
CA HIS A 197 7.11 18.42 -6.30
C HIS A 197 6.57 18.26 -7.72
N LYS A 198 6.31 19.40 -8.40
CA LYS A 198 5.55 19.44 -9.65
C LYS A 198 6.23 18.69 -10.80
N GLU A 199 7.56 18.77 -10.87
CA GLU A 199 8.36 18.10 -11.89
C GLU A 199 8.22 16.57 -11.83
N THR A 200 7.79 16.03 -10.69
CA THR A 200 7.45 14.61 -10.52
C THR A 200 5.95 14.36 -10.67
N LEU A 201 5.10 15.20 -10.06
CA LEU A 201 3.64 14.98 -10.04
C LEU A 201 2.95 15.26 -11.37
N ASP A 202 3.32 16.33 -12.08
CA ASP A 202 2.64 16.69 -13.33
C ASP A 202 2.76 15.56 -14.37
N PRO A 203 3.95 14.98 -14.64
CA PRO A 203 4.06 13.81 -15.52
C PRO A 203 3.30 12.59 -15.01
N PHE A 204 3.28 12.36 -13.69
CA PHE A 204 2.55 11.23 -13.09
C PHE A 204 1.04 11.37 -13.32
N PHE A 205 0.46 12.55 -13.08
CA PHE A 205 -0.97 12.78 -13.30
C PHE A 205 -1.33 12.71 -14.79
N ASP A 206 -0.51 13.27 -15.68
CA ASP A 206 -0.71 13.16 -17.14
C ASP A 206 -0.70 11.70 -17.61
N TYR A 207 0.18 10.88 -17.03
CA TYR A 207 0.24 9.45 -17.31
C TYR A 207 -0.98 8.71 -16.73
N ALA A 208 -1.35 9.01 -15.49
CA ALA A 208 -2.49 8.40 -14.82
C ALA A 208 -3.81 8.67 -15.56
N GLN A 209 -4.04 9.89 -16.05
CA GLN A 209 -5.23 10.20 -16.85
C GLN A 209 -5.34 9.34 -18.11
N LYS A 210 -4.22 8.99 -18.75
CA LYS A 210 -4.22 8.14 -19.94
C LYS A 210 -4.53 6.69 -19.60
N ILE A 211 -3.87 6.15 -18.58
CA ILE A 211 -3.99 4.74 -18.19
C ILE A 211 -5.35 4.45 -17.53
N LEU A 212 -5.83 5.37 -16.69
CA LEU A 212 -7.08 5.19 -15.95
C LEU A 212 -8.32 5.58 -16.75
N SER A 213 -8.17 6.11 -17.98
CA SER A 213 -9.29 6.53 -18.83
C SER A 213 -10.47 5.52 -18.88
N PRO A 214 -10.27 4.19 -18.97
CA PRO A 214 -11.38 3.23 -18.97
C PRO A 214 -12.18 3.17 -17.67
N VAL A 215 -11.56 3.53 -16.54
CA VAL A 215 -12.13 3.39 -15.18
C VAL A 215 -12.24 4.73 -14.44
N ILE A 216 -11.96 5.85 -15.11
CA ILE A 216 -11.78 7.15 -14.46
C ILE A 216 -13.04 7.64 -13.74
N SER A 217 -14.22 7.29 -14.26
CA SER A 217 -15.49 7.65 -13.62
C SER A 217 -15.64 6.99 -12.26
N ASP A 218 -15.27 5.72 -12.13
CA ASP A 218 -15.33 4.98 -10.87
C ASP A 218 -14.33 5.56 -9.85
N VAL A 219 -13.13 5.90 -10.33
CA VAL A 219 -12.07 6.50 -9.49
C VAL A 219 -12.45 7.91 -9.02
N GLU A 220 -13.04 8.74 -9.89
CA GLU A 220 -13.50 10.08 -9.51
C GLU A 220 -14.71 10.04 -8.56
N GLU A 221 -15.55 9.00 -8.62
CA GLU A 221 -16.60 8.79 -7.61
C GLU A 221 -15.99 8.53 -6.21
N ILE A 222 -15.00 7.65 -6.12
CA ILE A 222 -14.25 7.42 -4.86
C ILE A 222 -13.61 8.72 -4.36
N PHE A 223 -13.00 9.48 -5.27
CA PHE A 223 -12.41 10.78 -4.95
C PHE A 223 -13.46 11.76 -4.39
N HIS A 224 -14.66 11.82 -5.00
CA HIS A 224 -15.73 12.68 -4.53
C HIS A 224 -16.21 12.30 -3.13
N ASP A 225 -16.40 11.00 -2.87
CA ASP A 225 -16.83 10.50 -1.57
C ASP A 225 -15.78 10.76 -0.48
N ALA A 226 -14.49 10.72 -0.83
CA ALA A 226 -13.40 11.03 0.08
C ALA A 226 -13.47 12.46 0.66
N LEU A 227 -14.09 13.41 -0.06
CA LEU A 227 -14.31 14.78 0.43
C LEU A 227 -15.28 14.84 1.63
N GLY A 228 -16.08 13.79 1.84
CA GLY A 228 -17.01 13.67 2.96
C GLY A 228 -16.49 12.86 4.15
N CYS A 229 -15.24 12.39 4.10
CA CYS A 229 -14.66 11.60 5.18
C CYS A 229 -14.26 12.49 6.36
N GLU A 230 -15.12 12.52 7.39
CA GLU A 230 -14.89 13.34 8.59
C GLU A 230 -14.28 12.59 9.78
N ASN A 231 -14.06 11.28 9.69
CA ASN A 231 -13.50 10.45 10.76
C ASN A 231 -13.08 9.07 10.23
N THR A 232 -12.35 8.31 11.05
CA THR A 232 -11.82 6.99 10.69
C THR A 232 -12.90 5.98 10.31
N GLN A 233 -14.11 6.04 10.89
CA GLN A 233 -15.22 5.16 10.49
C GLN A 233 -15.73 5.47 9.07
N GLY A 234 -15.79 6.75 8.71
CA GLY A 234 -16.09 7.18 7.34
C GLY A 234 -15.03 6.71 6.36
N CYS A 235 -13.74 6.83 6.73
CA CYS A 235 -12.62 6.30 5.94
C CYS A 235 -12.71 4.79 5.77
N GLU A 236 -13.11 4.04 6.80
CA GLU A 236 -13.32 2.59 6.73
C GLU A 236 -14.43 2.20 5.75
N SER A 237 -15.55 2.93 5.76
CA SER A 237 -16.64 2.69 4.83
C SER A 237 -16.22 2.94 3.39
N LEU A 238 -15.47 4.02 3.14
CA LEU A 238 -14.92 4.33 1.82
C LEU A 238 -13.84 3.33 1.38
N ALA A 239 -13.00 2.87 2.31
CA ALA A 239 -11.99 1.85 2.05
C ALA A 239 -12.63 0.54 1.59
N ARG A 240 -13.75 0.13 2.18
CA ARG A 240 -14.51 -1.05 1.68
C ARG A 240 -15.07 -0.84 0.29
N LYS A 241 -15.63 0.34 0.01
CA LYS A 241 -16.13 0.69 -1.33
C LYS A 241 -15.00 0.62 -2.37
N THR A 242 -13.84 1.17 -2.02
CA THR A 242 -12.64 1.18 -2.86
C THR A 242 -12.09 -0.23 -3.07
N LEU A 243 -12.02 -1.06 -2.02
CA LEU A 243 -11.59 -2.45 -2.12
C LEU A 243 -12.50 -3.24 -3.07
N ALA A 244 -13.83 -3.09 -2.94
CA ALA A 244 -14.78 -3.76 -3.82
C ALA A 244 -14.64 -3.31 -5.29
N LEU A 245 -14.36 -2.03 -5.52
CA LEU A 245 -14.04 -1.52 -6.86
C LEU A 245 -12.76 -2.19 -7.41
N LEU A 246 -11.69 -2.22 -6.64
CA LEU A 246 -10.42 -2.82 -7.06
C LEU A 246 -10.56 -4.33 -7.34
N GLU A 247 -11.33 -5.04 -6.51
CA GLU A 247 -11.64 -6.46 -6.71
C GLU A 247 -12.42 -6.68 -8.01
N ARG A 248 -13.46 -5.86 -8.27
CA ARG A 248 -14.23 -5.91 -9.52
C ARG A 248 -13.34 -5.65 -10.75
N LEU A 249 -12.54 -4.59 -10.72
CA LEU A 249 -11.65 -4.24 -11.84
C LEU A 249 -10.61 -5.32 -12.12
N ARG A 250 -10.09 -5.98 -11.08
CA ARG A 250 -9.19 -7.13 -11.23
C ARG A 250 -9.92 -8.29 -11.92
N ASP A 251 -11.13 -8.60 -11.49
CA ASP A 251 -11.88 -9.75 -12.01
C ASP A 251 -12.30 -9.52 -13.47
N GLU A 252 -12.77 -8.32 -13.81
CA GLU A 252 -13.06 -7.90 -15.20
C GLU A 252 -11.81 -7.98 -16.10
N ALA A 253 -10.64 -7.59 -15.59
CA ALA A 253 -9.38 -7.68 -16.35
C ALA A 253 -8.95 -9.12 -16.59
N ARG A 254 -9.16 -10.02 -15.63
CA ARG A 254 -8.86 -11.46 -15.76
C ARG A 254 -9.78 -12.13 -16.79
N GLU A 255 -11.06 -11.81 -16.77
CA GLU A 255 -12.04 -12.33 -17.74
C GLU A 255 -11.70 -11.90 -19.18
N GLN A 256 -11.30 -10.64 -19.37
CA GLN A 256 -10.88 -10.13 -20.69
C GLN A 256 -9.61 -10.79 -21.20
N GLN A 257 -8.64 -11.06 -20.32
CA GLN A 257 -7.42 -11.80 -20.67
C GLN A 257 -7.75 -13.22 -21.12
N GLN A 258 -8.59 -13.94 -20.37
CA GLN A 258 -9.00 -15.30 -20.72
C GLN A 258 -9.78 -15.36 -22.04
N GLN A 259 -10.66 -14.38 -22.31
CA GLN A 259 -11.36 -14.29 -23.59
C GLN A 259 -10.39 -14.05 -24.76
N THR A 260 -9.41 -13.17 -24.57
CA THR A 260 -8.42 -12.87 -25.63
C THR A 260 -7.54 -14.09 -25.94
N GLU A 261 -7.11 -14.82 -24.90
CA GLU A 261 -6.32 -16.07 -25.07
C GLU A 261 -7.12 -17.17 -25.76
N GLN A 262 -8.42 -17.30 -25.47
CA GLN A 262 -9.32 -18.24 -26.14
C GLN A 262 -9.55 -17.86 -27.61
N GLU A 263 -9.79 -16.57 -27.91
CA GLU A 263 -9.95 -16.09 -29.28
C GLU A 263 -8.66 -16.26 -30.11
N GLU A 264 -7.48 -16.06 -29.52
CA GLU A 264 -6.19 -16.30 -30.18
C GLU A 264 -5.93 -17.80 -30.43
N GLN A 265 -6.32 -18.68 -29.52
CA GLN A 265 -6.24 -20.14 -29.70
C GLN A 265 -7.21 -20.63 -30.78
N GLU A 266 -8.46 -20.16 -30.78
CA GLU A 266 -9.46 -20.53 -31.81
C GLU A 266 -9.05 -20.02 -33.20
N ALA A 267 -8.48 -18.81 -33.31
CA ALA A 267 -7.97 -18.29 -34.57
C ALA A 267 -6.72 -19.04 -35.07
N TYR A 268 -5.89 -19.57 -34.17
CA TYR A 268 -4.76 -20.43 -34.53
C TYR A 268 -5.23 -21.78 -35.05
N ASP A 269 -6.22 -22.40 -34.40
CA ASP A 269 -6.78 -23.71 -34.77
C ASP A 269 -7.61 -23.64 -36.08
N GLU A 270 -8.34 -22.54 -36.33
CA GLU A 270 -8.98 -22.30 -37.64
C GLU A 270 -7.95 -22.10 -38.77
N SER A 271 -6.76 -21.57 -38.47
CA SER A 271 -5.71 -21.39 -39.48
C SER A 271 -4.97 -22.68 -39.85
N GLU A 272 -4.96 -23.71 -38.99
CA GLU A 272 -4.41 -25.04 -39.32
C GLU A 272 -5.39 -25.93 -40.10
N THR A 273 -6.70 -25.66 -40.02
CA THR A 273 -7.71 -26.45 -40.75
C THR A 273 -7.96 -26.00 -42.20
N GLU A 274 -7.45 -24.83 -42.62
CA GLU A 274 -7.59 -24.34 -44.01
C GLU A 274 -6.39 -24.65 -44.95
N THR A 275 -5.38 -25.40 -44.51
CA THR A 275 -4.26 -25.84 -45.39
C THR A 275 -4.18 -27.36 -45.59
N GLU A 276 -5.31 -28.01 -45.88
CA GLU A 276 -5.35 -29.37 -46.45
C GLU A 276 -5.98 -29.33 -47.86
N THR A 277 -5.31 -28.71 -48.82
CA THR A 277 -5.47 -29.08 -50.23
C THR A 277 -4.10 -29.27 -50.89
N ASP A 278 -3.74 -30.54 -51.04
CA ASP A 278 -2.85 -31.17 -52.02
C ASP A 278 -2.01 -30.24 -52.91
N THR A 279 -0.68 -30.32 -52.76
CA THR A 279 0.19 -30.63 -53.91
C THR A 279 1.51 -31.23 -53.45
N GLU A 280 1.75 -32.46 -53.90
CA GLU A 280 3.03 -33.17 -53.83
C GLU A 280 4.16 -32.36 -54.49
N SER A 281 5.34 -32.29 -53.87
CA SER A 281 6.61 -32.71 -54.50
C SER A 281 7.86 -32.43 -53.63
N GLU A 282 8.54 -33.54 -53.34
CA GLU A 282 9.99 -33.77 -53.28
C GLU A 282 10.95 -32.91 -52.42
N ASP A 283 11.46 -33.60 -51.39
CA ASP A 283 12.89 -33.86 -51.12
C ASP A 283 13.81 -32.67 -50.79
N LYS A 284 14.21 -32.57 -49.52
CA LYS A 284 15.58 -32.99 -49.13
C LYS A 284 15.86 -32.96 -47.62
N SER A 285 16.18 -34.16 -47.13
CA SER A 285 17.22 -34.50 -46.15
C SER A 285 17.33 -33.70 -44.84
N LEU A 286 17.24 -34.39 -43.70
CA LEU A 286 18.42 -34.93 -43.00
C LEU A 286 18.01 -35.88 -41.86
N GLU A 287 18.99 -36.72 -41.50
CA GLU A 287 18.90 -38.00 -40.81
C GLU A 287 18.42 -37.98 -39.35
N SER A 288 17.81 -39.12 -38.99
CA SER A 288 17.36 -39.57 -37.67
C SER A 288 18.47 -39.64 -36.61
N THR A 289 18.09 -39.41 -35.35
CA THR A 289 18.25 -40.41 -34.27
C THR A 289 17.21 -40.19 -33.15
N ASP A 290 16.24 -41.11 -33.09
CA ASP A 290 15.76 -41.89 -31.94
C ASP A 290 15.49 -41.23 -30.56
N SER A 291 14.19 -41.05 -30.31
CA SER A 291 13.37 -41.49 -29.16
C SER A 291 13.97 -41.49 -27.74
N ARG A 292 13.29 -40.76 -26.83
CA ARG A 292 12.57 -41.37 -25.70
C ARG A 292 11.66 -40.35 -25.00
N GLU A 293 10.44 -40.79 -24.82
CA GLU A 293 9.38 -40.25 -23.96
C GLU A 293 9.87 -40.16 -22.51
N ASP A 294 9.52 -39.08 -21.81
CA ASP A 294 9.16 -39.15 -20.40
C ASP A 294 8.16 -38.04 -20.08
N ASP A 295 6.96 -38.47 -19.73
CA ASP A 295 5.89 -37.69 -19.12
C ASP A 295 6.39 -37.12 -17.78
N SER A 296 6.25 -35.81 -17.61
CA SER A 296 5.92 -35.28 -16.29
C SER A 296 5.09 -34.03 -16.46
N GLU A 297 3.81 -34.20 -16.16
CA GLU A 297 2.87 -33.14 -15.79
C GLU A 297 3.54 -32.23 -14.75
N ASP A 298 3.89 -31.01 -15.16
CA ASP A 298 4.16 -29.92 -14.23
C ASP A 298 3.02 -28.91 -14.37
N ASP A 299 1.97 -29.21 -13.62
CA ASP A 299 0.85 -28.34 -13.33
C ASP A 299 1.39 -27.17 -12.50
N SER A 300 2.03 -26.20 -13.18
CA SER A 300 2.44 -24.92 -12.61
C SER A 300 1.22 -24.04 -12.41
N GLU A 301 0.39 -24.46 -11.45
CA GLU A 301 -0.63 -23.66 -10.81
C GLU A 301 -0.03 -22.31 -10.39
N GLY A 302 -0.80 -21.27 -10.73
CA GLY A 302 -0.37 -19.89 -10.77
C GLY A 302 0.46 -19.47 -9.56
N GLN A 303 1.62 -18.89 -9.85
CA GLN A 303 2.41 -18.15 -8.88
C GLN A 303 1.47 -17.28 -8.07
N ALA A 304 1.34 -17.62 -6.78
CA ALA A 304 0.83 -16.71 -5.80
C ALA A 304 1.67 -15.45 -5.93
N ASP A 305 1.06 -14.38 -6.47
CA ASP A 305 1.58 -13.03 -6.43
C ASP A 305 1.77 -12.65 -4.96
N THR A 306 2.89 -13.08 -4.40
CA THR A 306 3.53 -12.50 -3.24
C THR A 306 4.08 -11.15 -3.68
N SER A 307 3.18 -10.24 -4.04
CA SER A 307 3.48 -8.82 -4.08
C SER A 307 3.50 -8.35 -2.63
N ASP A 308 4.61 -8.68 -1.96
CA ASP A 308 5.05 -8.14 -0.68
C ASP A 308 5.50 -6.68 -0.86
N ASN A 309 4.67 -5.91 -1.57
CA ASN A 309 4.94 -4.53 -1.97
C ASN A 309 3.70 -3.67 -1.70
N SER A 310 3.12 -3.85 -0.50
CA SER A 310 2.23 -2.87 0.13
C SER A 310 3.05 -1.78 0.84
N ASP A 311 4.12 -1.29 0.20
CA ASP A 311 4.91 -0.13 0.63
C ASP A 311 4.25 1.19 0.19
N LEU A 312 2.91 1.24 0.19
CA LEU A 312 2.20 2.51 0.28
C LEU A 312 2.37 3.01 1.70
N ALA A 313 3.48 3.73 1.95
CA ALA A 313 3.78 4.42 3.19
C ALA A 313 3.18 3.70 4.41
N GLN A 314 3.74 2.52 4.73
CA GLN A 314 3.37 1.76 5.92
C GLN A 314 3.95 2.47 7.15
N GLU A 315 3.46 3.67 7.39
CA GLU A 315 3.71 4.53 8.53
C GLU A 315 2.34 4.73 9.18
N GLY A 316 2.07 4.00 10.26
CA GLY A 316 0.81 4.17 11.00
C GLY A 316 0.15 2.92 11.60
N CYS A 317 0.45 1.70 11.15
CA CYS A 317 -0.10 0.49 11.78
C CYS A 317 0.99 -0.36 12.42
N SER A 318 1.03 -0.36 13.76
CA SER A 318 1.76 -1.37 14.53
C SER A 318 1.29 -2.77 14.11
N GLU A 319 2.21 -3.62 13.66
CA GLU A 319 1.94 -5.05 13.52
C GLU A 319 1.53 -5.61 14.88
N PRO A 320 0.51 -6.49 14.95
CA PRO A 320 0.34 -7.34 16.13
C PRO A 320 1.63 -8.13 16.31
N SER A 321 2.28 -7.96 17.46
CA SER A 321 3.57 -8.60 17.76
C SER A 321 3.50 -10.11 17.52
N GLU A 322 4.29 -10.63 16.59
CA GLU A 322 4.66 -12.04 16.62
C GLU A 322 5.49 -12.25 17.90
N LEU A 323 4.86 -12.89 18.89
CA LEU A 323 5.53 -13.34 20.09
C LEU A 323 6.59 -14.37 19.68
N ALA A 324 7.84 -14.04 19.98
CA ALA A 324 9.00 -14.87 19.79
C ALA A 324 8.75 -16.30 20.32
N GLU A 325 9.05 -17.29 19.49
CA GLU A 325 9.15 -18.68 19.89
C GLU A 325 10.19 -18.80 21.01
N ASP A 326 9.74 -19.29 22.16
CA ASP A 326 10.57 -19.72 23.27
C ASP A 326 11.56 -20.78 22.78
N ASN A 327 12.84 -20.42 22.79
CA ASN A 327 13.93 -21.37 22.61
C ASN A 327 14.14 -22.12 23.95
N GLU A 328 13.32 -23.13 24.21
CA GLU A 328 13.60 -24.11 25.24
C GLU A 328 14.72 -25.06 24.78
N GLY A 329 15.91 -24.77 25.31
CA GLY A 329 16.94 -25.70 25.78
C GLY A 329 17.10 -27.06 25.10
N ASN A 330 18.28 -27.27 24.51
CA ASN A 330 18.96 -28.56 24.68
C ASN A 330 20.50 -28.42 24.67
N ASN A 331 21.09 -28.75 25.83
CA ASN A 331 22.51 -28.96 26.18
C ASN A 331 23.49 -27.78 26.19
#